data_AF-A0A920PNA6-F1
#
_entry.id   AF-A0A920PNA6-F1
#
_cell.length_a   1.000
_cell.length_b   1.000
_cell.length_c   1.000
_cell.angle_alpha   90.00
_cell.angle_beta   90.00
_cell.angle_gamma   90.00
#
_symmetry.space_group_name_H-M   'P 1'
#
loop_
_entity.id
_entity.type
_entity.pdbx_description
1 polymer ?
#
loop_
_entity_poly.entity_id
_entity_poly.type
_entity_poly.pdbx_seq_one_letter_code
_entity_poly.pdbx_strand_id
1 'polypeptide(L)'
;MAGLDEGIDQFDASFGGNGGCPFAPKATGNICTEDLVYLLHEMNIDTGIDLQALMTIATQVETVVGHNLPGQVMKAGPRLDLHSMTSVATAQG
;
A
#
# COMPACT_ATOMS: atom_id res chain seq x y z
N MET A 1 1.41 -6.78 -12.29
CA MET A 1 1.98 -8.09 -12.65
C MET A 1 2.09 -8.24 -14.16
N ALA A 2 1.00 -8.44 -14.91
CA ALA A 2 1.08 -8.61 -16.37
C ALA A 2 1.96 -7.56 -17.10
N GLY A 3 1.87 -6.27 -16.74
CA GLY A 3 2.76 -5.25 -17.29
C GLY A 3 4.25 -5.49 -17.01
N LEU A 4 4.61 -5.91 -15.79
CA LEU A 4 6.00 -6.27 -15.44
C LEU A 4 6.48 -7.45 -16.30
N ASP A 5 5.62 -8.45 -16.51
CA ASP A 5 5.94 -9.63 -17.31
C ASP A 5 6.20 -9.29 -18.79
N GLU A 6 5.55 -8.23 -19.28
CA GLU A 6 5.75 -7.65 -20.62
C GLU A 6 6.91 -6.63 -20.68
N GLY A 7 7.67 -6.47 -19.60
CA GLY A 7 8.83 -5.58 -19.54
C GLY A 7 8.52 -4.11 -19.28
N ILE A 8 7.30 -3.76 -18.85
CA ILE A 8 6.98 -2.40 -18.39
C ILE A 8 7.65 -2.16 -17.04
N ASP A 9 8.39 -1.06 -16.92
CA ASP A 9 9.15 -0.67 -15.73
C ASP A 9 8.68 0.65 -15.11
N GLN A 10 7.72 1.33 -15.72
CA GLN A 10 7.14 2.59 -15.24
C GLN A 10 5.66 2.43 -14.91
N PHE A 11 5.30 2.72 -13.65
CA PHE A 11 3.95 2.59 -13.14
C PHE A 11 3.54 3.84 -12.36
N ASP A 12 2.32 4.32 -12.60
CA ASP A 12 1.71 5.40 -11.82
C ASP A 12 0.88 4.84 -10.67
N ALA A 13 1.01 5.45 -9.50
CA ALA A 13 0.34 5.07 -8.27
C ALA A 13 0.03 6.31 -7.42
N SER A 14 -0.73 6.15 -6.33
CA SER A 14 -0.96 7.23 -5.35
C SER A 14 -0.82 6.74 -3.91
N PHE A 15 -0.46 7.63 -3.00
CA PHE A 15 -0.38 7.32 -1.57
C PHE A 15 -1.73 6.83 -1.04
N GLY A 16 -1.73 5.68 -0.36
CA GLY A 16 -2.96 5.09 0.19
C GLY A 16 -3.96 4.63 -0.88
N GLY A 17 -3.65 4.74 -2.17
CA GLY A 17 -4.64 4.56 -3.25
C GLY A 17 -5.63 5.73 -3.37
N ASN A 18 -5.25 6.92 -2.91
CA ASN A 18 -6.05 8.14 -3.03
C ASN A 18 -6.42 8.42 -4.49
N GLY A 19 -7.62 8.96 -4.70
CA GLY A 19 -8.15 9.32 -6.01
C GLY A 19 -9.56 8.78 -6.22
N GLY A 20 -9.97 8.78 -7.48
CA GLY A 20 -11.31 8.40 -7.92
C GLY A 20 -11.73 9.25 -9.11
N CYS A 21 -12.72 8.78 -9.86
CA CYS A 21 -13.20 9.50 -11.04
C CYS A 21 -14.42 10.35 -10.66
N PRO A 22 -14.41 11.67 -10.88
CA PRO A 22 -15.56 12.53 -10.58
C PRO A 22 -16.78 12.21 -11.47
N PHE A 23 -16.57 11.55 -12.60
CA PHE A 23 -17.62 11.17 -13.54
C PHE A 23 -18.16 9.75 -13.33
N ALA A 24 -17.47 8.92 -12.54
CA ALA A 24 -17.86 7.54 -12.27
C ALA A 24 -18.01 7.31 -10.77
N PRO A 25 -19.21 7.51 -10.20
CA PRO A 25 -19.46 7.29 -8.79
C PRO A 25 -19.18 5.81 -8.46
N LYS A 26 -18.22 5.56 -7.57
CA LYS A 26 -17.65 4.26 -7.16
C LYS A 26 -16.43 3.76 -7.94
N ALA A 27 -15.89 4.52 -8.89
CA ALA A 27 -14.56 4.22 -9.38
C ALA A 27 -13.58 4.28 -8.19
N THR A 28 -12.82 3.21 -7.99
CA THR A 28 -11.75 3.18 -6.99
C THR A 28 -10.66 4.16 -7.38
N GLY A 29 -9.85 4.58 -6.41
CA GLY A 29 -8.66 5.37 -6.69
C GLY A 29 -7.59 4.59 -7.44
N ASN A 30 -6.39 5.17 -7.51
CA ASN A 30 -5.26 4.50 -8.15
C ASN A 30 -4.78 3.32 -7.29
N ILE A 31 -3.87 2.52 -7.85
CA ILE A 31 -3.12 1.55 -7.04
C ILE A 31 -2.34 2.27 -5.94
N CYS A 32 -2.25 1.64 -4.77
CA CYS A 32 -1.54 2.21 -3.63
C CYS A 32 -0.03 2.12 -3.86
N THR A 33 0.69 3.24 -3.68
CA THR A 33 2.15 3.29 -3.94
C THR A 33 2.90 2.37 -3.00
N GLU A 34 2.52 2.36 -1.72
CA GLU A 34 3.13 1.51 -0.69
C GLU A 34 2.88 0.02 -0.92
N ASP A 35 1.69 -0.36 -1.40
CA ASP A 35 1.38 -1.75 -1.72
C ASP A 35 2.18 -2.22 -2.96
N LEU A 36 2.35 -1.34 -3.95
CA LEU A 36 3.16 -1.62 -5.14
C LEU A 36 4.65 -1.75 -4.78
N VAL A 37 5.20 -0.80 -4.02
CA VAL A 37 6.61 -0.83 -3.61
C VAL A 37 6.89 -2.07 -2.76
N TYR A 38 6.00 -2.41 -1.82
CA TYR A 38 6.11 -3.63 -1.03
C TYR A 38 6.12 -4.88 -1.92
N LEU A 39 5.20 -4.99 -2.88
CA LEU A 39 5.16 -6.09 -3.83
C LEU A 39 6.48 -6.22 -4.60
N LEU A 40 6.99 -5.11 -5.15
CA LEU A 40 8.24 -5.10 -5.92
C LEU A 40 9.44 -5.50 -5.04
N HIS A 41 9.51 -5.02 -3.80
CA HIS A 41 10.54 -5.41 -2.84
C HIS A 41 10.48 -6.91 -2.50
N GLU A 42 9.29 -7.48 -2.26
CA GLU A 42 9.14 -8.93 -2.02
C GLU A 42 9.50 -9.77 -3.26
N MET A 43 9.41 -9.19 -4.46
CA MET A 43 9.90 -9.78 -5.72
C MET A 43 11.41 -9.57 -5.94
N ASN A 44 12.12 -8.94 -5.01
CA ASN A 44 13.54 -8.55 -5.10
C ASN A 44 13.81 -7.54 -6.24
N ILE A 45 12.84 -6.69 -6.58
CA ILE A 45 12.99 -5.58 -7.52
C ILE A 45 13.28 -4.31 -6.72
N ASP A 46 14.43 -3.68 -6.99
CA ASP A 46 14.80 -2.40 -6.37
C ASP A 46 14.03 -1.25 -7.02
N THR A 47 13.39 -0.44 -6.18
CA THR A 47 12.65 0.76 -6.58
C THR A 47 13.36 2.05 -6.18
N GLY A 48 14.41 1.97 -5.35
CA GLY A 48 15.07 3.13 -4.74
C GLY A 48 14.22 3.88 -3.70
N ILE A 49 13.08 3.31 -3.27
CA ILE A 49 12.13 3.95 -2.35
C ILE A 49 12.20 3.29 -0.97
N ASP A 50 12.25 4.10 0.08
CA ASP A 50 12.12 3.65 1.47
C ASP A 50 10.64 3.36 1.79
N LEU A 51 10.31 2.07 1.97
CA LEU A 51 8.95 1.61 2.26
C LEU A 51 8.41 2.13 3.60
N GLN A 52 9.25 2.23 4.63
CA GLN A 52 8.81 2.67 5.95
C GLN A 52 8.44 4.16 5.95
N ALA A 53 9.28 4.97 5.31
CA ALA A 53 9.00 6.39 5.10
C ALA A 53 7.71 6.57 4.25
N LEU A 54 7.56 5.76 3.20
CA LEU A 54 6.39 5.79 2.32
C LEU A 54 5.09 5.46 3.06
N MET A 55 5.07 4.40 3.88
CA MET A 55 3.91 4.04 4.70
C MET A 55 3.55 5.16 5.69
N THR A 56 4.55 5.77 6.32
CA THR A 56 4.34 6.89 7.26
C THR A 56 3.63 8.05 6.58
N ILE A 57 4.03 8.38 5.35
CA ILE A 57 3.39 9.43 4.55
C ILE A 57 1.97 9.01 4.16
N ALA A 58 1.75 7.76 3.73
CA ALA A 58 0.43 7.29 3.35
C ALA A 58 -0.59 7.41 4.51
N THR A 59 -0.19 7.10 5.74
CA THR A 59 -1.01 7.31 6.95
C THR A 59 -1.30 8.79 7.22
N GLN A 60 -0.34 9.68 6.96
CA GLN A 60 -0.58 11.12 7.06
C GLN A 60 -1.57 11.61 6.01
N VAL A 61 -1.49 11.09 4.78
CA VAL A 61 -2.44 11.42 3.70
C VAL A 61 -3.86 11.01 4.09
N GLU A 62 -4.07 9.82 4.64
CA GLU A 62 -5.39 9.39 5.14
C GLU A 62 -5.99 10.41 6.13
N THR A 63 -5.16 10.91 7.04
CA THR A 63 -5.56 11.96 8.00
C THR A 63 -5.95 13.26 7.31
N VAL A 64 -5.18 13.69 6.31
CA VAL A 64 -5.41 14.95 5.57
C VAL A 64 -6.68 14.89 4.72
N VAL A 65 -6.92 13.76 4.04
CA VAL A 65 -8.09 13.59 3.17
C VAL A 65 -9.37 13.31 3.97
N GLY A 66 -9.24 12.96 5.27
CA GLY A 66 -10.35 12.90 6.22
C GLY A 66 -11.26 11.68 6.05
N HIS A 67 -10.80 10.63 5.37
CA HIS A 67 -11.50 9.35 5.25
C HIS A 67 -10.49 8.22 5.04
N ASN A 68 -10.91 6.99 5.36
CA ASN A 68 -10.05 5.82 5.24
C ASN A 68 -9.65 5.57 3.78
N LEU A 69 -8.37 5.37 3.56
CA LEU A 69 -7.77 5.03 2.27
C LEU A 69 -7.62 3.51 2.14
N PRO A 70 -7.66 2.95 0.92
CA PRO A 70 -7.62 1.49 0.72
C PRO A 70 -6.27 0.81 0.98
N GLY A 71 -5.15 1.54 1.09
CA GLY A 71 -3.81 0.99 1.32
C GLY A 71 -3.75 -0.12 2.38
N GLN A 72 -3.10 -1.23 2.06
CA GLN A 72 -3.07 -2.42 2.93
C GLN A 72 -1.81 -2.48 3.77
N VAL A 73 -0.64 -2.28 3.16
CA VAL A 73 0.65 -2.37 3.84
C VAL A 73 0.81 -1.26 4.88
N MET A 74 0.30 -0.05 4.62
CA MET A 74 0.27 1.02 5.62
C MET A 74 -0.55 0.69 6.88
N LYS A 75 -1.45 -0.31 6.82
CA LYS A 75 -2.28 -0.75 7.95
C LYS A 75 -1.72 -2.01 8.61
N ALA A 76 -1.29 -2.97 7.81
CA ALA A 76 -0.87 -4.27 8.27
C ALA A 76 0.62 -4.33 8.64
N GLY A 77 1.43 -3.42 8.09
CA GLY A 77 2.89 -3.54 8.12
C GLY A 77 3.43 -4.52 7.07
N PRO A 78 4.75 -4.50 6.81
CA PRO A 78 5.42 -5.49 5.97
C PRO A 78 5.43 -6.87 6.65
N ARG A 79 5.57 -7.95 5.88
CA ARG A 79 5.51 -9.35 6.41
C ARG A 79 6.46 -9.66 7.57
N LEU A 80 7.59 -8.96 7.66
CA LEU A 80 8.60 -9.18 8.70
C LEU A 80 8.46 -8.22 9.89
N ASP A 81 7.43 -7.38 9.92
CA ASP A 81 7.04 -6.63 11.11
C ASP A 81 6.34 -7.59 12.10
N LEU A 82 7.16 -8.24 12.92
CA LEU A 82 6.72 -9.27 13.85
C LEU A 82 6.16 -8.62 15.12
N HIS A 83 5.01 -9.13 15.59
CA HIS A 83 4.40 -8.69 16.83
C HIS A 83 4.44 -9.79 17.90
N SER A 84 4.29 -9.39 19.17
CA SER A 84 4.21 -10.34 20.29
C SER A 84 3.00 -11.26 20.13
N MET A 85 3.11 -12.52 20.55
CA MET A 85 1.97 -13.42 20.65
C MET A 85 0.84 -12.89 21.57
N THR A 86 1.16 -11.96 22.47
CA THR A 86 0.19 -11.33 23.37
C THR A 86 -0.52 -10.12 22.77
N SER A 87 -0.09 -9.61 21.61
CA SER A 87 -0.64 -8.36 21.04
C SER A 87 -1.81 -8.57 20.08
N VAL A 88 -2.12 -9.82 19.73
CA VAL A 88 -3.26 -10.17 18.87
C VAL A 88 -4.20 -11.10 19.62
N ALA A 89 -5.50 -10.89 19.45
CA ALA A 89 -6.52 -11.77 20.01
C ALA A 89 -6.40 -13.17 19.36
N THR A 90 -5.79 -14.11 20.05
CA THR A 90 -5.83 -15.52 19.67
C THR A 90 -7.25 -16.05 19.83
N ALA A 91 -7.79 -16.68 18.78
CA ALA A 91 -9.05 -17.41 18.87
C ALA A 91 -8.96 -18.40 20.04
N GLN A 92 -9.83 -18.23 21.03
CA GLN A 92 -10.01 -19.20 22.10
C GLN A 92 -11.17 -20.09 21.69
N GLY A 93 -10.84 -21.30 21.21
CA GLY A 93 -11.76 -22.45 21.08
C GLY A 93 -13.05 -22.21 20.29
#